data_AF-V9D294-F1
#
_entry.id   AF-V9D294-F1
#
_cell.length_a   1.000
_cell.length_b   1.000
_cell.length_c   1.000
_cell.angle_alpha   90.00
_cell.angle_beta   90.00
_cell.angle_gamma   90.00
#
_symmetry.space_group_name_H-M   'P 1'
#
loop_
_entity.id
_entity.type
_entity.pdbx_description
1 polymer ?
#
loop_
_entity_poly.entity_id
_entity_poly.type
_entity_poly.pdbx_seq_one_letter_code
_entity_poly.pdbx_strand_id
1 'polypeptide(L)'
;MDAHCEDLAHVSYTNFALSLLILVGILVSYLPQHVRIIRLRSSYGLSPYFVLLGTTSGTCAFANILVLPRSRADIACCRQVDEFACVAGLLGIAQVGVQWSCFGVILLLFLIFFPRGEVAHSALLDDAAAAAGDDNDTPVPAPVPDPLVGHGLAKPKPSNPDSDYDSDALAPSYRTALVVVAVCVLHAALTAILSFFFIYAAPQHAQSWANFLGVLSTALASVQYFPQIYTTYRLKRVGSLSIPMMCIQTPGSFVWAGSLAARLGPEGWSAWGVYLVTGCLQGCLLGMGSYFEITRRRREKEELKRRIEYNTSVEALVEPVEEEQDEDQDQDQDQDASEHTPLLRRAD
;
A
#
# COMPACT_ATOMS: atom_id res chain seq x y z
N MET A 1 40.33 10.09 24.86
CA MET A 1 39.03 10.08 24.19
C MET A 1 38.81 11.48 23.65
N ASP A 2 38.48 11.61 22.37
CA ASP A 2 38.20 12.92 21.77
C ASP A 2 36.89 13.49 22.32
N ALA A 3 36.76 14.83 22.41
CA ALA A 3 35.57 15.50 22.96
C ALA A 3 34.26 15.05 22.28
N HIS A 4 34.28 14.79 20.98
CA HIS A 4 33.12 14.25 20.23
C HIS A 4 32.70 12.85 20.72
N CYS A 5 33.66 11.98 21.06
CA CYS A 5 33.36 10.65 21.60
C CYS A 5 32.90 10.70 23.06
N GLU A 6 33.34 11.71 23.81
CA GLU A 6 32.86 11.98 25.17
C GLU A 6 31.39 12.41 25.17
N ASP A 7 31.00 13.29 24.24
CA ASP A 7 29.60 13.66 24.03
C ASP A 7 28.74 12.45 23.64
N LEU A 8 29.27 11.54 22.81
CA LEU A 8 28.57 10.31 22.43
C LEU A 8 28.43 9.32 23.60
N ALA A 9 29.38 9.32 24.54
CA ALA A 9 29.32 8.48 25.73
C ALA A 9 28.17 8.89 26.69
N HIS A 10 27.74 10.16 26.64
CA HIS A 10 26.61 10.65 27.42
C HIS A 10 25.26 10.21 26.82
N VAL A 11 24.79 9.05 27.25
CA VAL A 11 23.52 8.48 26.78
C VAL A 11 22.31 9.25 27.32
N SER A 12 21.52 9.79 26.40
CA SER A 12 20.17 10.29 26.70
C SER A 12 19.17 9.13 26.71
N TYR A 13 18.77 8.68 27.90
CA TYR A 13 17.83 7.57 28.08
C TYR A 13 16.46 7.81 27.43
N THR A 14 16.01 9.07 27.35
CA THR A 14 14.75 9.43 26.68
C THR A 14 14.83 9.21 25.17
N ASN A 15 15.90 9.69 24.53
CA ASN A 15 16.14 9.45 23.11
C ASN A 15 16.39 7.97 22.80
N PHE A 16 17.05 7.25 23.71
CA PHE A 16 17.24 5.80 23.60
C PHE A 16 15.89 5.06 23.62
N ALA A 17 15.06 5.30 24.64
CA ALA A 17 13.75 4.66 24.77
C ALA A 17 12.83 5.00 23.59
N LEU A 18 12.83 6.25 23.16
CA LEU A 18 12.06 6.71 21.99
C LEU A 18 12.52 5.99 20.71
N SER A 19 13.83 5.95 20.46
CA SER A 19 14.36 5.27 19.28
C SER A 19 14.12 3.76 19.32
N LEU A 20 14.16 3.12 20.49
CA LEU A 20 13.83 1.71 20.63
C LEU A 20 12.35 1.45 20.30
N LEU A 21 11.45 2.29 20.81
CA LEU A 21 10.01 2.21 20.52
C LEU A 21 9.72 2.38 19.03
N ILE A 22 10.37 3.35 18.38
CA ILE A 22 10.25 3.55 16.92
C ILE A 22 10.76 2.33 16.15
N LEU A 23 11.89 1.75 16.57
CA LEU A 23 12.45 0.57 15.91
C LEU A 23 11.47 -0.63 15.96
N VAL A 24 10.88 -0.88 17.14
CA VAL A 24 9.85 -1.91 17.30
C VAL A 24 8.63 -1.57 16.44
N GLY A 25 8.19 -0.31 16.43
CA GLY A 25 7.09 0.18 15.60
C GLY A 25 7.29 -0.09 14.10
N ILE A 26 8.51 0.13 13.59
CA ILE A 26 8.89 -0.21 12.20
C ILE A 26 8.67 -1.70 11.95
N LEU A 27 9.26 -2.57 12.76
CA LEU A 27 9.14 -4.02 12.58
C LEU A 27 7.68 -4.50 12.60
N VAL A 28 6.91 -4.03 13.59
CA VAL A 28 5.48 -4.36 13.73
C VAL A 28 4.66 -3.85 12.54
N SER A 29 5.01 -2.70 11.96
CA SER A 29 4.28 -2.15 10.81
C SER A 29 4.54 -2.92 9.50
N TYR A 30 5.77 -3.42 9.31
CA TYR A 30 6.14 -4.15 8.10
C TYR A 30 5.70 -5.62 8.11
N LEU A 31 5.68 -6.24 9.30
CA LEU A 31 5.38 -7.67 9.44
C LEU A 31 4.05 -8.10 8.78
N PRO A 32 2.91 -7.41 8.96
CA PRO A 32 1.65 -7.76 8.30
C PRO A 32 1.75 -7.75 6.78
N GLN A 33 2.53 -6.82 6.20
CA GLN A 33 2.72 -6.73 4.76
C GLN A 33 3.55 -7.90 4.23
N HIS A 34 4.64 -8.26 4.90
CA HIS A 34 5.44 -9.44 4.56
C HIS A 34 4.59 -10.72 4.64
N VAL A 35 3.84 -10.89 5.73
CA VAL A 35 2.96 -12.05 5.94
C VAL A 35 1.89 -12.13 4.85
N ARG A 36 1.28 -11.00 4.48
CA ARG A 36 0.25 -10.96 3.42
C ARG A 36 0.81 -11.42 2.07
N ILE A 37 1.97 -10.91 1.65
CA ILE A 37 2.59 -11.29 0.37
C ILE A 37 2.96 -12.78 0.38
N ILE A 38 3.56 -13.26 1.48
CA ILE A 38 3.97 -14.67 1.61
C ILE A 38 2.76 -15.61 1.60
N ARG A 39 1.68 -15.26 2.32
CA ARG A 39 0.46 -16.08 2.37
C ARG A 39 -0.31 -16.10 1.05
N LEU A 40 -0.41 -14.96 0.37
CA LEU A 40 -1.10 -14.87 -0.91
C LEU A 40 -0.28 -15.47 -2.06
N ARG A 41 1.04 -15.63 -1.88
CA ARG A 41 1.99 -16.06 -2.92
C ARG A 41 1.83 -15.30 -4.24
N SER A 42 1.39 -14.06 -4.14
CA SER A 42 1.09 -13.20 -5.28
C SER A 42 1.43 -11.76 -4.93
N SER A 43 2.01 -11.06 -5.90
CA SER A 43 2.27 -9.62 -5.84
C SER A 43 1.16 -8.79 -6.48
N TYR A 44 -0.02 -9.38 -6.73
CA TYR A 44 -1.15 -8.69 -7.32
C TYR A 44 -1.56 -7.46 -6.48
N GLY A 45 -1.69 -6.30 -7.13
CA GLY A 45 -2.00 -5.02 -6.48
C GLY A 45 -0.78 -4.21 -6.01
N LEU A 46 0.46 -4.72 -6.12
CA LEU A 46 1.67 -3.93 -5.93
C LEU A 46 2.12 -3.31 -7.26
N SER A 47 2.19 -1.97 -7.31
CA SER A 47 2.70 -1.26 -8.48
C SER A 47 4.22 -1.43 -8.60
N PRO A 48 4.76 -1.92 -9.74
CA PRO A 48 6.21 -2.01 -9.95
C PRO A 48 6.93 -0.67 -9.83
N TYR A 49 6.29 0.42 -10.27
CA TYR A 49 6.85 1.78 -10.15
C TYR A 49 6.87 2.27 -8.70
N PHE A 50 5.89 1.89 -7.88
CA PHE A 50 5.91 2.17 -6.46
C PHE A 50 7.08 1.47 -5.77
N VAL A 51 7.31 0.19 -6.09
CA VAL A 51 8.43 -0.59 -5.57
C VAL A 51 9.77 -0.01 -6.05
N LEU A 52 9.87 0.39 -7.32
CA LEU A 52 11.06 1.05 -7.88
C LEU A 52 11.40 2.34 -7.11
N LEU A 53 10.46 3.30 -7.07
CA LEU A 53 10.65 4.60 -6.42
C LEU A 53 10.91 4.46 -4.92
N GLY A 54 10.22 3.54 -4.25
CA GLY A 54 10.42 3.28 -2.82
C GLY A 54 11.80 2.70 -2.53
N THR A 55 12.27 1.77 -3.37
CA THR A 55 13.58 1.14 -3.18
C THR A 55 14.72 2.12 -3.46
N THR A 56 14.64 2.88 -4.55
CA THR A 56 15.68 3.86 -4.91
C THR A 56 15.72 5.01 -3.92
N SER A 57 14.56 5.55 -3.52
CA SER A 57 14.45 6.55 -2.45
C SER A 57 15.03 6.03 -1.14
N GLY A 58 14.61 4.85 -0.68
CA GLY A 58 15.13 4.26 0.57
C GLY A 58 16.63 3.97 0.52
N THR A 59 17.16 3.57 -0.63
CA THR A 59 18.60 3.36 -0.82
C THR A 59 19.38 4.66 -0.74
N CYS A 60 18.86 5.74 -1.34
CA CYS A 60 19.43 7.09 -1.19
C CYS A 60 19.38 7.56 0.28
N ALA A 61 18.27 7.34 0.99
CA ALA A 61 18.14 7.71 2.41
C ALA A 61 19.14 6.95 3.30
N PHE A 62 19.30 5.64 3.07
CA PHE A 62 20.23 4.84 3.85
C PHE A 62 21.70 5.18 3.53
N ALA A 63 22.03 5.38 2.25
CA ALA A 63 23.36 5.83 1.86
C ALA A 63 23.67 7.24 2.39
N ASN A 64 22.70 8.16 2.39
CA ASN A 64 22.84 9.49 2.95
C ASN A 64 23.32 9.44 4.41
N ILE A 65 22.63 8.68 5.27
CA ILE A 65 22.98 8.64 6.70
C ILE A 65 24.33 7.94 6.95
N LEU A 66 24.72 6.97 6.12
CA LEU A 66 26.01 6.28 6.24
C LEU A 66 27.19 7.11 5.74
N VAL A 67 27.01 7.91 4.69
CA VAL A 67 28.05 8.77 4.12
C VAL A 67 28.31 9.98 5.02
N LEU A 68 27.27 10.46 5.71
CA LEU A 68 27.31 11.66 6.54
C LEU A 68 28.55 11.64 7.47
N PRO A 69 29.45 12.64 7.38
CA PRO A 69 30.65 12.71 8.21
C PRO A 69 30.38 12.56 9.70
N ARG A 70 29.30 13.18 10.21
CA ARG A 70 28.87 13.07 11.61
C ARG A 70 28.59 11.61 12.01
N SER A 71 27.75 10.90 11.25
CA SER A 71 27.47 9.47 11.47
C SER A 71 28.73 8.61 11.44
N ARG A 72 29.66 8.90 10.52
CA ARG A 72 30.92 8.15 10.42
C ARG A 72 31.84 8.41 11.62
N ALA A 73 31.85 9.63 12.15
CA ALA A 73 32.55 9.96 13.38
C ALA A 73 31.95 9.20 14.56
N ASP A 74 30.62 9.10 14.65
CA ASP A 74 29.92 8.34 15.69
C ASP A 74 30.28 6.84 15.62
N ILE A 75 30.29 6.25 14.42
CA ILE A 75 30.72 4.86 14.19
C ILE A 75 32.20 4.65 14.59
N ALA A 76 33.07 5.63 14.31
CA ALA A 76 34.48 5.53 14.68
C ALA A 76 34.70 5.59 16.20
N CYS A 77 33.89 6.37 16.93
CA CYS A 77 33.94 6.46 18.39
C CYS A 77 33.58 5.14 19.10
N CYS A 78 32.82 4.25 18.46
CA CYS A 78 32.46 2.95 19.03
C CYS A 78 33.64 2.03 19.40
N ARG A 79 34.86 2.33 18.94
CA ARG A 79 36.07 1.62 19.40
C ARG A 79 36.59 2.09 20.76
N GLN A 80 36.12 3.24 21.25
CA GLN A 80 36.63 3.92 22.44
C GLN A 80 35.59 4.09 23.55
N VAL A 81 34.30 3.95 23.24
CA VAL A 81 33.18 4.11 24.20
C VAL A 81 32.59 2.76 24.60
N ASP A 82 31.85 2.75 25.71
CA ASP A 82 31.13 1.56 26.17
C ASP A 82 30.14 1.02 25.12
N GLU A 83 29.94 -0.30 25.10
CA GLU A 83 29.06 -0.98 24.14
C GLU A 83 27.64 -0.42 24.17
N PHE A 84 27.08 -0.19 25.35
CA PHE A 84 25.74 0.37 25.49
C PHE A 84 25.64 1.79 24.93
N ALA A 85 26.65 2.63 25.16
CA ALA A 85 26.69 3.99 24.62
C ALA A 85 26.79 3.98 23.09
N CYS A 86 27.63 3.10 22.54
CA CYS A 86 27.71 2.89 21.08
C CYS A 86 26.35 2.45 20.50
N VAL A 87 25.70 1.44 21.08
CA VAL A 87 24.37 0.97 20.62
C VAL A 87 23.35 2.10 20.69
N ALA A 88 23.32 2.83 21.81
CA ALA A 88 22.40 3.95 21.98
C ALA A 88 22.64 5.05 20.95
N GLY A 89 23.90 5.40 20.67
CA GLY A 89 24.29 6.39 19.67
C GLY A 89 23.96 5.98 18.24
N LEU A 90 24.23 4.72 17.87
CA LEU A 90 24.01 4.20 16.52
C LEU A 90 22.56 3.78 16.22
N LEU A 91 21.67 3.78 17.21
CA LEU A 91 20.30 3.30 17.05
C LEU A 91 19.53 4.02 15.92
N GLY A 92 19.77 5.33 15.72
CA GLY A 92 19.19 6.08 14.60
C GLY A 92 19.61 5.55 13.22
N ILE A 93 20.88 5.20 13.07
CA ILE A 93 21.43 4.58 11.84
C ILE A 93 20.82 3.18 11.65
N ALA A 94 20.73 2.41 12.74
CA ALA A 94 20.14 1.08 12.73
C ALA A 94 18.65 1.11 12.34
N GLN A 95 17.87 2.10 12.80
CA GLN A 95 16.46 2.27 12.39
C GLN A 95 16.32 2.45 10.88
N VAL A 96 17.12 3.34 10.29
CA VAL A 96 17.09 3.58 8.83
C VAL A 96 17.52 2.31 8.07
N GLY A 97 18.54 1.60 8.56
CA GLY A 97 19.00 0.34 7.98
C GLY A 97 17.95 -0.77 8.06
N VAL A 98 17.22 -0.88 9.17
CA VAL A 98 16.12 -1.85 9.32
C VAL A 98 14.97 -1.49 8.39
N GLN A 99 14.58 -0.22 8.29
CA GLN A 99 13.56 0.26 7.35
C GLN A 99 13.92 -0.10 5.90
N TRP A 100 15.15 0.20 5.48
CA TRP A 100 15.66 -0.12 4.15
C TRP A 100 15.66 -1.64 3.91
N SER A 101 16.10 -2.42 4.89
CA SER A 101 16.12 -3.89 4.82
C SER A 101 14.71 -4.48 4.70
N CYS A 102 13.76 -4.01 5.51
CA CYS A 102 12.36 -4.42 5.46
C CYS A 102 11.73 -4.16 4.08
N PHE A 103 12.03 -3.00 3.48
CA PHE A 103 11.58 -2.69 2.12
C PHE A 103 12.30 -3.53 1.06
N GLY A 104 13.59 -3.83 1.25
CA GLY A 104 14.35 -4.77 0.42
C GLY A 104 13.76 -6.19 0.43
N VAL A 105 13.26 -6.66 1.57
CA VAL A 105 12.50 -7.93 1.64
C VAL A 105 11.22 -7.84 0.81
N ILE A 106 10.51 -6.71 0.81
CA ILE A 106 9.34 -6.53 -0.07
C ILE A 106 9.74 -6.63 -1.54
N LEU A 107 10.83 -6.01 -1.96
CA LEU A 107 11.35 -6.12 -3.34
C LEU A 107 11.66 -7.59 -3.72
N LEU A 108 12.29 -8.32 -2.80
CA LEU A 108 12.63 -9.73 -3.01
C LEU A 108 11.35 -10.60 -3.12
N LEU A 109 10.40 -10.40 -2.21
CA LEU A 109 9.11 -11.08 -2.26
C LEU A 109 8.32 -10.72 -3.53
N PHE A 110 8.38 -9.45 -3.95
CA PHE A 110 7.77 -8.95 -5.18
C PHE A 110 8.30 -9.71 -6.40
N LEU A 111 9.62 -9.92 -6.50
CA LEU A 111 10.22 -10.67 -7.61
C LEU A 111 9.90 -12.18 -7.58
N ILE A 112 9.89 -12.78 -6.39
CA ILE A 112 9.64 -14.21 -6.21
C ILE A 112 8.19 -14.55 -6.54
N PHE A 113 7.24 -13.76 -6.03
CA PHE A 113 5.80 -13.98 -6.19
C PHE A 113 5.19 -13.15 -7.32
N PHE A 114 6.00 -12.62 -8.24
CA PHE A 114 5.47 -12.01 -9.46
C PHE A 114 4.89 -13.10 -10.36
N PRO A 115 3.67 -12.96 -10.91
CA PRO A 115 3.10 -13.96 -11.80
C PRO A 115 4.02 -14.17 -13.03
N ARG A 116 4.62 -15.36 -13.13
CA ARG A 116 5.51 -15.75 -14.26
C ARG A 116 4.77 -16.47 -15.39
N GLY A 117 3.49 -16.80 -15.20
CA GLY A 117 2.84 -17.89 -15.94
C GLY A 117 1.50 -17.65 -16.63
N GLU A 118 0.81 -16.52 -16.43
CA GLU A 118 -0.52 -16.35 -17.08
C GLU A 118 -0.41 -16.06 -18.59
N VAL A 119 0.70 -15.45 -19.04
CA VAL A 119 0.95 -15.19 -20.47
C VAL A 119 1.36 -16.46 -21.23
N ALA A 120 1.96 -17.44 -20.56
CA ALA A 120 2.39 -18.68 -21.22
C ALA A 120 1.21 -19.59 -21.54
N HIS A 121 0.18 -19.61 -20.69
CA HIS A 121 -0.99 -20.45 -20.94
C HIS A 121 -1.93 -19.84 -21.99
N SER A 122 -2.05 -18.50 -22.03
CA SER A 122 -2.79 -17.80 -23.09
C SER A 122 -2.10 -17.91 -24.45
N ALA A 123 -0.77 -17.76 -24.51
CA ALA A 123 -0.01 -17.91 -25.75
C ALA A 123 -0.09 -19.34 -26.32
N LEU A 124 -0.07 -20.37 -25.46
CA LEU A 124 -0.25 -21.76 -25.90
C LEU A 124 -1.68 -22.05 -26.39
N LEU A 125 -2.69 -21.34 -25.87
CA LEU A 125 -4.07 -21.47 -26.34
C LEU A 125 -4.31 -20.69 -27.64
N ASP A 126 -3.68 -19.52 -27.82
CA ASP A 126 -3.73 -18.75 -29.06
C ASP A 126 -2.97 -19.46 -30.20
N ASP A 127 -1.80 -20.05 -29.93
CA ASP A 127 -1.06 -20.85 -30.92
C ASP A 127 -1.84 -22.13 -31.31
N ALA A 128 -2.55 -22.75 -30.36
CA ALA A 128 -3.40 -23.92 -30.62
C ALA A 128 -4.67 -23.55 -31.41
N ALA A 129 -5.24 -22.36 -31.18
CA ALA A 129 -6.38 -21.85 -31.93
C ALA A 129 -6.00 -21.41 -33.35
N ALA A 130 -4.82 -20.83 -33.53
CA ALA A 130 -4.28 -20.45 -34.84
C ALA A 130 -3.92 -21.67 -35.72
N ALA A 131 -3.57 -22.80 -35.10
CA ALA A 131 -3.26 -24.04 -35.81
C ALA A 131 -4.50 -24.84 -36.28
N ALA A 132 -5.71 -24.46 -35.86
CA ALA A 132 -6.94 -25.22 -36.09
C ALA A 132 -7.84 -24.67 -37.21
N GLY A 133 -7.36 -23.72 -38.02
CA GLY A 133 -8.15 -23.06 -39.07
C GLY A 133 -7.72 -23.38 -40.49
N ASP A 134 -7.95 -24.61 -40.96
CA ASP A 134 -8.13 -24.90 -42.39
C ASP A 134 -8.93 -26.21 -42.57
N ASP A 135 -9.69 -26.31 -43.67
CA ASP A 135 -10.58 -27.40 -44.12
C ASP A 135 -12.03 -27.45 -43.56
N ASN A 136 -13.02 -27.00 -44.36
CA ASN A 136 -13.70 -27.88 -45.31
C ASN A 136 -14.89 -27.20 -46.06
N ASP A 137 -14.93 -27.41 -47.38
CA ASP A 137 -15.97 -27.06 -48.36
C ASP A 137 -17.19 -27.99 -48.27
N THR A 138 -18.43 -27.47 -48.42
CA THR A 138 -19.53 -28.15 -49.16
C THR A 138 -20.78 -27.26 -49.38
N PRO A 139 -21.55 -27.39 -50.50
CA PRO A 139 -22.58 -26.41 -50.91
C PRO A 139 -24.08 -26.83 -50.77
N VAL A 140 -24.92 -25.90 -50.28
CA VAL A 140 -26.29 -25.41 -50.69
C VAL A 140 -27.43 -26.45 -50.94
N PRO A 141 -28.70 -26.32 -50.40
CA PRO A 141 -29.71 -25.37 -50.90
C PRO A 141 -30.75 -24.75 -49.92
N ALA A 142 -31.39 -23.67 -50.40
CA ALA A 142 -32.40 -22.82 -49.74
C ALA A 142 -33.86 -23.10 -50.26
N PRO A 143 -34.91 -22.28 -50.02
CA PRO A 143 -35.78 -22.21 -48.81
C PRO A 143 -37.32 -22.18 -49.10
N VAL A 144 -38.22 -22.57 -48.16
CA VAL A 144 -39.67 -22.15 -48.12
C VAL A 144 -40.35 -22.45 -46.73
N PRO A 145 -41.54 -21.91 -46.34
CA PRO A 145 -41.71 -20.83 -45.35
C PRO A 145 -42.57 -21.13 -44.06
N ASP A 146 -42.47 -20.19 -43.11
CA ASP A 146 -43.11 -19.89 -41.79
C ASP A 146 -44.62 -20.24 -41.55
N PRO A 147 -45.21 -20.25 -40.31
CA PRO A 147 -44.90 -19.33 -39.17
C PRO A 147 -45.10 -19.77 -37.67
N LEU A 148 -44.51 -18.94 -36.77
CA LEU A 148 -44.99 -18.43 -35.45
C LEU A 148 -44.58 -19.04 -34.06
N VAL A 149 -43.80 -18.19 -33.32
CA VAL A 149 -43.61 -18.02 -31.84
C VAL A 149 -42.67 -19.01 -31.11
N GLY A 150 -41.65 -18.63 -30.31
CA GLY A 150 -41.13 -17.36 -29.79
C GLY A 150 -39.87 -17.60 -28.90
N HIS A 151 -39.26 -16.51 -28.39
CA HIS A 151 -37.98 -16.37 -27.63
C HIS A 151 -36.68 -16.22 -28.43
N GLY A 152 -36.42 -14.97 -28.83
CA GLY A 152 -35.14 -14.52 -29.39
C GLY A 152 -34.08 -14.24 -28.33
N LEU A 153 -33.05 -15.07 -28.29
CA LEU A 153 -31.70 -14.67 -27.88
C LEU A 153 -31.00 -14.14 -29.13
N ALA A 154 -30.74 -12.83 -29.14
CA ALA A 154 -30.10 -12.15 -30.26
C ALA A 154 -28.69 -12.72 -30.51
N LYS A 155 -28.50 -13.25 -31.72
CA LYS A 155 -27.21 -13.66 -32.30
C LYS A 155 -26.33 -12.41 -32.45
N PRO A 156 -25.04 -12.44 -32.06
CA PRO A 156 -24.16 -11.30 -32.26
C PRO A 156 -23.91 -11.08 -33.76
N LYS A 157 -24.06 -9.83 -34.16
CA LYS A 157 -23.81 -9.27 -35.49
C LYS A 157 -22.32 -9.43 -35.86
N PRO A 158 -21.94 -9.80 -37.09
CA PRO A 158 -20.55 -9.78 -37.51
C PRO A 158 -20.11 -8.31 -37.59
N SER A 159 -19.21 -7.90 -36.69
CA SER A 159 -18.56 -6.59 -36.72
C SER A 159 -17.37 -6.63 -37.68
N ASN A 160 -17.27 -5.58 -38.51
CA ASN A 160 -16.18 -5.28 -39.44
C ASN A 160 -14.77 -5.49 -38.84
N PRO A 161 -13.75 -5.81 -39.68
CA PRO A 161 -12.39 -6.10 -39.25
C PRO A 161 -11.52 -4.83 -39.05
N ASP A 162 -12.07 -3.72 -38.57
CA ASP A 162 -11.32 -2.45 -38.40
C ASP A 162 -11.66 -1.73 -37.09
N SER A 163 -11.81 -2.48 -36.01
CA SER A 163 -11.80 -1.89 -34.66
C SER A 163 -10.64 -2.46 -33.87
N ASP A 164 -9.54 -1.71 -33.92
CA ASP A 164 -8.40 -1.74 -33.01
C ASP A 164 -8.94 -1.53 -31.58
N TYR A 165 -9.50 -2.59 -30.99
CA TYR A 165 -9.82 -2.64 -29.57
C TYR A 165 -8.50 -2.81 -28.85
N ASP A 166 -7.94 -1.67 -28.47
CA ASP A 166 -6.84 -1.46 -27.55
C ASP A 166 -7.09 -2.22 -26.23
N SER A 167 -6.86 -3.53 -26.29
CA SER A 167 -6.99 -4.49 -25.19
C SER A 167 -5.68 -4.55 -24.38
N ASP A 168 -4.83 -3.56 -24.55
CA ASP A 168 -3.47 -3.51 -24.02
C ASP A 168 -3.41 -2.82 -22.64
N ALA A 169 -4.44 -3.04 -21.80
CA ALA A 169 -4.30 -2.89 -20.35
C ALA A 169 -3.51 -4.09 -19.78
N LEU A 170 -2.35 -4.36 -20.37
CA LEU A 170 -1.48 -5.48 -20.04
C LEU A 170 -1.02 -5.32 -18.60
N ALA A 171 -1.39 -6.26 -17.72
CA ALA A 171 -0.73 -6.41 -16.43
C ALA A 171 0.78 -6.36 -16.69
N PRO A 172 1.56 -5.57 -15.92
CA PRO A 172 2.97 -5.36 -16.23
C PRO A 172 3.64 -6.71 -16.42
N SER A 173 4.18 -6.93 -17.62
CA SER A 173 4.81 -8.21 -17.96
C SER A 173 5.87 -8.54 -16.92
N TYR A 174 6.13 -9.82 -16.66
CA TYR A 174 7.26 -10.25 -15.82
C TYR A 174 8.59 -9.60 -16.23
N ARG A 175 8.72 -9.22 -17.51
CA ARG A 175 9.81 -8.38 -18.04
C ARG A 175 9.93 -7.04 -17.32
N THR A 176 8.83 -6.33 -17.08
CA THR A 176 8.80 -5.05 -16.35
C THR A 176 9.25 -5.24 -14.90
N ALA A 177 8.81 -6.30 -14.23
CA ALA A 177 9.25 -6.61 -12.87
C ALA A 177 10.76 -6.88 -12.80
N LEU A 178 11.30 -7.65 -13.76
CA LEU A 178 12.74 -7.88 -13.88
C LEU A 178 13.53 -6.60 -14.13
N VAL A 179 13.07 -5.74 -15.04
CA VAL A 179 13.70 -4.44 -15.34
C VAL A 179 13.70 -3.56 -14.09
N VAL A 180 12.57 -3.47 -13.36
CA VAL A 180 12.48 -2.71 -12.12
C VAL A 180 13.51 -3.18 -11.10
N VAL A 181 13.59 -4.49 -10.86
CA VAL A 181 14.57 -5.05 -9.90
C VAL A 181 16.00 -4.80 -10.38
N ALA A 182 16.30 -4.99 -11.66
CA ALA A 182 17.62 -4.74 -12.22
C ALA A 182 18.04 -3.27 -12.04
N VAL A 183 17.13 -2.33 -12.29
CA VAL A 183 17.36 -0.90 -12.07
C VAL A 183 17.58 -0.61 -10.58
N CYS A 184 16.80 -1.19 -9.68
CA CYS A 184 17.00 -1.05 -8.23
C CYS A 184 18.39 -1.54 -7.80
N VAL A 185 18.81 -2.72 -8.25
CA VAL A 185 20.11 -3.32 -7.91
C VAL A 185 21.25 -2.49 -8.50
N LEU A 186 21.16 -2.08 -9.77
CA LEU A 186 22.16 -1.24 -10.42
C LEU A 186 22.29 0.11 -9.71
N HIS A 187 21.16 0.75 -9.38
CA HIS A 187 21.14 1.99 -8.62
C HIS A 187 21.83 1.80 -7.26
N ALA A 188 21.48 0.75 -6.50
CA ALA A 188 22.10 0.49 -5.21
C ALA A 188 23.61 0.25 -5.31
N ALA A 189 24.06 -0.50 -6.31
CA ALA A 189 25.48 -0.71 -6.58
C ALA A 189 26.20 0.60 -6.92
N LEU A 190 25.64 1.42 -7.82
CA LEU A 190 26.21 2.71 -8.19
C LEU A 190 26.28 3.66 -6.99
N THR A 191 25.20 3.78 -6.22
CA THR A 191 25.17 4.58 -5.00
C THR A 191 26.23 4.10 -4.01
N ALA A 192 26.40 2.80 -3.82
CA ALA A 192 27.42 2.25 -2.93
C ALA A 192 28.85 2.57 -3.43
N ILE A 193 29.14 2.35 -4.71
CA ILE A 193 30.46 2.63 -5.31
C ILE A 193 30.82 4.11 -5.17
N LEU A 194 29.91 5.02 -5.54
CA LEU A 194 30.13 6.46 -5.41
C LEU A 194 30.27 6.88 -3.94
N SER A 195 29.48 6.29 -3.04
CA SER A 195 29.60 6.53 -1.59
C SER A 195 30.97 6.11 -1.06
N PHE A 196 31.47 4.93 -1.43
CA PHE A 196 32.81 4.49 -1.04
C PHE A 196 33.89 5.41 -1.59
N PHE A 197 33.77 5.85 -2.84
CA PHE A 197 34.69 6.82 -3.43
C PHE A 197 34.73 8.13 -2.64
N PHE A 198 33.58 8.72 -2.32
CA PHE A 198 33.54 9.96 -1.53
C PHE A 198 33.95 9.77 -0.06
N ILE A 199 33.79 8.58 0.51
CA ILE A 199 34.24 8.29 1.88
C ILE A 199 35.78 8.18 1.95
N TYR A 200 36.41 7.49 1.01
CA TYR A 200 37.84 7.14 1.10
C TYR A 200 38.75 7.96 0.20
N ALA A 201 38.35 8.26 -1.03
CA ALA A 201 39.20 8.94 -2.02
C ALA A 201 39.02 10.47 -1.98
N ALA A 202 37.83 10.97 -1.62
CA ALA A 202 37.53 12.40 -1.60
C ALA A 202 36.66 12.81 -0.38
N PRO A 203 37.13 12.60 0.87
CA PRO A 203 36.36 12.83 2.08
C PRO A 203 35.85 14.28 2.23
N GLN A 204 36.54 15.25 1.64
CA GLN A 204 36.12 16.66 1.60
C GLN A 204 34.77 16.89 0.89
N HIS A 205 34.37 15.97 0.00
CA HIS A 205 33.10 16.05 -0.74
C HIS A 205 32.01 15.13 -0.17
N ALA A 206 32.30 14.36 0.88
CA ALA A 206 31.35 13.41 1.46
C ALA A 206 30.08 14.09 1.99
N GLN A 207 30.18 15.27 2.61
CA GLN A 207 29.00 16.03 3.07
C GLN A 207 28.10 16.44 1.89
N SER A 208 28.70 16.92 0.79
CA SER A 208 27.96 17.32 -0.40
C SER A 208 27.29 16.12 -1.07
N TRP A 209 27.97 14.97 -1.13
CA TRP A 209 27.41 13.72 -1.63
C TRP A 209 26.24 13.24 -0.76
N ALA A 210 26.38 13.26 0.57
CA ALA A 210 25.29 12.95 1.48
C ALA A 210 24.10 13.88 1.22
N ASN A 211 24.32 15.20 1.18
CA ASN A 211 23.24 16.17 0.91
C ASN A 211 22.52 15.90 -0.41
N PHE A 212 23.26 15.59 -1.47
CA PHE A 212 22.70 15.20 -2.76
C PHE A 212 21.81 13.96 -2.64
N LEU A 213 22.27 12.90 -1.96
CA LEU A 213 21.48 11.69 -1.72
C LEU A 213 20.20 11.96 -0.91
N GLY A 214 20.26 12.84 0.10
CA GLY A 214 19.08 13.21 0.90
C GLY A 214 18.03 13.98 0.08
N VAL A 215 18.47 14.94 -0.75
CA VAL A 215 17.59 15.67 -1.67
C VAL A 215 17.00 14.73 -2.72
N LEU A 216 17.82 13.87 -3.32
CA LEU A 216 17.37 12.88 -4.31
C LEU A 216 16.35 11.91 -3.69
N SER A 217 16.60 11.41 -2.49
CA SER A 217 15.65 10.57 -1.74
C SER A 217 14.31 11.28 -1.56
N THR A 218 14.34 12.54 -1.13
CA THR A 218 13.15 13.37 -0.91
C THR A 218 12.38 13.60 -2.20
N ALA A 219 13.08 13.88 -3.30
CA ALA A 219 12.46 14.07 -4.61
C ALA A 219 11.77 12.78 -5.10
N LEU A 220 12.45 11.64 -5.02
CA LEU A 220 11.89 10.34 -5.39
C LEU A 220 10.67 9.98 -4.54
N ALA A 221 10.72 10.23 -3.23
CA ALA A 221 9.59 10.04 -2.35
C ALA A 221 8.42 10.97 -2.71
N SER A 222 8.69 12.24 -3.03
CA SER A 222 7.67 13.21 -3.45
C SER A 222 6.96 12.77 -4.72
N VAL A 223 7.69 12.22 -5.70
CA VAL A 223 7.12 11.64 -6.92
C VAL A 223 6.20 10.46 -6.60
N GLN A 224 6.45 9.72 -5.52
CA GLN A 224 5.56 8.64 -5.07
C GLN A 224 4.28 9.16 -4.39
N TYR A 225 4.38 10.22 -3.57
CA TYR A 225 3.24 10.75 -2.81
C TYR A 225 2.33 11.68 -3.63
N PHE A 226 2.86 12.49 -4.54
CA PHE A 226 2.07 13.48 -5.28
C PHE A 226 0.96 12.89 -6.15
N PRO A 227 1.18 11.82 -6.94
CA PRO A 227 0.10 11.19 -7.70
C PRO A 227 -1.03 10.70 -6.79
N GLN A 228 -0.69 10.18 -5.61
CA GLN A 228 -1.67 9.71 -4.64
C GLN A 228 -2.45 10.87 -4.02
N ILE A 229 -1.78 11.97 -3.68
CA ILE A 229 -2.40 13.21 -3.18
C ILE A 229 -3.39 13.75 -4.21
N TYR A 230 -2.93 13.87 -5.46
CA TYR A 230 -3.75 14.37 -6.57
C TYR A 230 -4.97 13.49 -6.81
N THR A 231 -4.78 12.18 -6.91
CA THR A 231 -5.88 11.23 -7.14
C THR A 231 -6.87 11.23 -5.98
N THR A 232 -6.41 11.27 -4.73
CA THR A 232 -7.29 11.36 -3.56
C THR A 232 -8.13 12.64 -3.59
N TYR A 233 -7.50 13.76 -3.96
CA TYR A 233 -8.19 15.05 -4.12
C TYR A 233 -9.25 15.01 -5.24
N ARG A 234 -8.91 14.43 -6.40
CA ARG A 234 -9.83 14.34 -7.56
C ARG A 234 -11.00 13.39 -7.31
N LEU A 235 -10.74 12.23 -6.71
CA LEU A 235 -11.77 11.21 -6.46
C LEU A 235 -12.66 11.53 -5.26
N LYS A 236 -12.22 12.42 -4.34
CA LYS A 236 -12.91 12.75 -3.09
C LYS A 236 -13.26 11.52 -2.24
N ARG A 237 -12.50 10.44 -2.38
CA ARG A 237 -12.64 9.19 -1.64
C ARG A 237 -11.26 8.65 -1.29
N VAL A 238 -11.16 8.08 -0.10
CA VAL A 238 -10.00 7.30 0.31
C VAL A 238 -10.16 5.93 -0.35
N GLY A 239 -9.30 5.62 -1.31
CA GLY A 239 -9.34 4.35 -2.04
C GLY A 239 -8.97 3.15 -1.15
N SER A 240 -7.96 2.37 -1.55
CA SER A 240 -7.46 1.23 -0.76
C SER A 240 -6.59 1.61 0.45
N LEU A 241 -6.49 2.91 0.78
CA LEU A 241 -5.57 3.41 1.79
C LEU A 241 -6.09 3.16 3.22
N SER A 242 -5.28 2.49 4.04
CA SER A 242 -5.57 2.23 5.45
C SER A 242 -5.38 3.50 6.29
N ILE A 243 -6.47 4.21 6.58
CA ILE A 243 -6.48 5.37 7.50
C ILE A 243 -5.83 5.02 8.85
N PRO A 244 -6.12 3.85 9.50
CA PRO A 244 -5.48 3.48 10.76
C PRO A 244 -3.96 3.40 10.68
N MET A 245 -3.41 2.87 9.59
CA MET A 245 -1.96 2.78 9.39
C MET A 245 -1.35 4.19 9.28
N MET A 246 -1.99 5.09 8.54
CA MET A 246 -1.50 6.47 8.41
C MET A 246 -1.59 7.26 9.72
N CYS A 247 -2.61 7.02 10.55
CA CYS A 247 -2.73 7.67 11.86
C CYS A 247 -1.57 7.32 12.81
N ILE A 248 -0.99 6.13 12.68
CA ILE A 248 0.18 5.71 13.47
C ILE A 248 1.46 6.21 12.81
N GLN A 249 1.56 6.06 11.49
CA GLN A 249 2.78 6.34 10.73
C GLN A 249 3.11 7.84 10.66
N THR A 250 2.13 8.70 10.40
CA THR A 250 2.35 10.15 10.22
C THR A 250 2.93 10.81 11.48
N PRO A 251 2.37 10.62 12.69
CA PRO A 251 3.02 11.13 13.91
C PRO A 251 4.40 10.50 14.13
N GLY A 252 4.51 9.19 13.87
CA GLY A 252 5.76 8.45 13.97
C GLY A 252 6.89 9.02 13.11
N SER A 253 6.61 9.48 11.89
CA SER A 253 7.62 10.08 11.00
C SER A 253 8.17 11.40 11.54
N PHE A 254 7.33 12.23 12.18
CA PHE A 254 7.79 13.49 12.80
C PHE A 254 8.64 13.22 14.04
N VAL A 255 8.21 12.27 14.88
CA VAL A 255 8.97 11.85 16.06
C VAL A 255 10.32 11.27 15.63
N TRP A 256 10.33 10.45 14.56
CA TRP A 256 11.55 9.88 14.02
C TRP A 256 12.49 10.95 13.47
N ALA A 257 11.98 11.90 12.67
CA ALA A 257 12.76 13.04 12.18
C ALA A 257 13.36 13.85 13.33
N GLY A 258 12.57 14.14 14.38
CA GLY A 258 13.04 14.83 15.58
C GLY A 258 14.13 14.05 16.31
N SER A 259 13.99 12.74 16.45
CA SER A 259 15.02 11.90 17.09
C SER A 259 16.34 11.89 16.30
N LEU A 260 16.28 11.91 14.96
CA LEU A 260 17.47 12.02 14.11
C LEU A 260 18.06 13.44 14.16
N ALA A 261 17.23 14.48 14.23
CA ALA A 261 17.69 15.86 14.37
C ALA A 261 18.39 16.09 15.71
N ALA A 262 17.87 15.52 16.80
CA ALA A 262 18.51 15.57 18.12
C ALA A 262 19.88 14.87 18.14
N ARG A 263 20.07 13.83 17.33
CA ARG A 263 21.32 13.06 17.25
C ARG A 263 22.35 13.68 16.31
N LEU A 264 21.94 13.98 15.07
CA LEU A 264 22.85 14.42 14.00
C LEU A 264 23.02 15.94 13.97
N GLY A 265 22.17 16.68 14.67
CA GLY A 265 22.18 18.14 14.68
C GLY A 265 21.88 18.77 13.32
N PRO A 266 22.26 20.05 13.14
CA PRO A 266 22.06 20.78 11.89
C PRO A 266 22.86 20.22 10.70
N GLU A 267 24.03 19.63 10.96
CA GLU A 267 24.88 19.04 9.90
C GLU A 267 24.24 17.82 9.23
N GLY A 268 23.36 17.13 9.95
CA GLY A 268 22.57 16.00 9.45
C GLY A 268 21.23 16.36 8.83
N TRP A 269 20.98 17.61 8.45
CA TRP A 269 19.69 18.05 7.91
C TRP A 269 19.19 17.23 6.73
N SER A 270 20.10 16.76 5.88
CA SER A 270 19.76 15.94 4.73
C SER A 270 19.31 14.53 5.11
N ALA A 271 19.61 14.06 6.32
CA ALA A 271 19.17 12.76 6.83
C ALA A 271 17.80 12.85 7.53
N TRP A 272 17.64 13.77 8.48
CA TRP A 272 16.36 13.94 9.17
C TRP A 272 15.31 14.67 8.34
N GLY A 273 15.73 15.53 7.41
CA GLY A 273 14.85 16.30 6.54
C GLY A 273 14.02 15.44 5.58
N VAL A 274 14.56 14.31 5.12
CA VAL A 274 13.83 13.33 4.29
C VAL A 274 12.56 12.86 5.01
N TYR A 275 12.68 12.54 6.30
CA TYR A 275 11.56 12.05 7.11
C TYR A 275 10.58 13.15 7.49
N LEU A 276 11.06 14.40 7.65
CA LEU A 276 10.20 15.56 7.86
C LEU A 276 9.32 15.82 6.62
N VAL A 277 9.91 15.88 5.42
CA VAL A 277 9.18 16.16 4.18
C VAL A 277 8.21 15.03 3.87
N THR A 278 8.65 13.78 3.97
CA THR A 278 7.76 12.62 3.76
C THR A 278 6.63 12.56 4.80
N GLY A 279 6.89 12.92 6.05
CA GLY A 279 5.86 13.06 7.08
C GLY A 279 4.82 14.14 6.75
N CYS A 280 5.24 15.27 6.19
CA CYS A 280 4.31 16.30 5.71
C CYS A 280 3.43 15.78 4.55
N LEU A 281 4.02 15.09 3.58
CA LEU A 281 3.28 14.49 2.45
C LEU A 281 2.26 13.45 2.93
N GLN A 282 2.66 12.59 3.86
CA GLN A 282 1.78 11.62 4.53
C GLN A 282 0.68 12.32 5.34
N GLY A 283 1.01 13.42 6.03
CA GLY A 283 0.06 14.24 6.78
C GLY A 283 -1.00 14.88 5.89
N CYS A 284 -0.62 15.37 4.72
CA CYS A 284 -1.58 15.89 3.73
C CYS A 284 -2.57 14.81 3.28
N LEU A 285 -2.08 13.59 3.00
CA LEU A 285 -2.93 12.45 2.64
C LEU A 285 -3.88 12.06 3.78
N LEU A 286 -3.36 11.98 5.02
CA LEU A 286 -4.16 11.66 6.18
C LEU A 286 -5.24 12.71 6.44
N GLY A 287 -4.91 14.00 6.31
CA GLY A 287 -5.84 15.11 6.48
C GLY A 287 -6.98 15.08 5.46
N MET A 288 -6.65 14.99 4.17
CA MET A 288 -7.66 14.87 3.12
C MET A 288 -8.48 13.59 3.26
N GLY A 289 -7.83 12.47 3.56
CA GLY A 289 -8.50 11.18 3.68
C GLY A 289 -9.48 11.15 4.85
N SER A 290 -9.06 11.66 6.01
CA SER A 290 -9.94 11.80 7.18
C SER A 290 -11.11 12.73 6.87
N TYR A 291 -10.88 13.85 6.19
CA TYR A 291 -11.93 14.79 5.81
C TYR A 291 -12.99 14.15 4.89
N PHE A 292 -12.57 13.45 3.83
CA PHE A 292 -13.51 12.80 2.91
C PHE A 292 -14.24 11.63 3.55
N GLU A 293 -13.56 10.83 4.38
CA GLU A 293 -14.17 9.71 5.10
C GLU A 293 -15.23 10.19 6.09
N ILE A 294 -14.93 11.23 6.88
CA ILE A 294 -15.87 11.82 7.83
C ILE A 294 -17.07 12.41 7.09
N THR A 295 -16.83 13.14 6.00
CA THR A 295 -17.90 13.75 5.20
C THR A 295 -18.83 12.70 4.61
N ARG A 296 -18.28 11.59 4.09
CA ARG A 296 -19.07 10.46 3.58
C ARG A 296 -19.92 9.83 4.67
N ARG A 297 -19.31 9.48 5.81
CA ARG A 297 -20.03 8.86 6.94
C ARG A 297 -21.14 9.74 7.48
N ARG A 298 -20.97 11.08 7.46
CA ARG A 298 -22.03 12.02 7.84
C ARG A 298 -23.22 11.95 6.88
N ARG A 299 -22.98 11.96 5.56
CA ARG A 299 -24.04 11.85 4.54
C ARG A 299 -24.78 10.52 4.61
N GLU A 300 -24.07 9.40 4.77
CA GLU A 300 -24.68 8.08 4.91
C GLU A 300 -25.57 7.99 6.16
N LYS A 301 -25.15 8.57 7.28
CA LYS A 301 -25.96 8.66 8.50
C LYS A 301 -27.22 9.51 8.32
N GLU A 302 -27.12 10.64 7.62
CA GLU A 302 -28.26 11.51 7.31
C GLU A 302 -29.26 10.83 6.35
N GLU A 303 -28.78 10.08 5.35
CA GLU A 303 -29.62 9.28 4.46
C GLU A 303 -30.30 8.12 5.19
N LEU A 304 -29.58 7.41 6.07
CA LEU A 304 -30.16 6.35 6.90
C LEU A 304 -31.24 6.91 7.83
N LYS A 305 -30.98 8.05 8.49
CA LYS A 305 -31.97 8.71 9.35
C LYS A 305 -33.23 9.10 8.58
N ARG A 306 -33.09 9.67 7.38
CA ARG A 306 -34.23 10.00 6.51
C ARG A 306 -35.03 8.76 6.08
N ARG A 307 -34.36 7.64 5.78
CA ARG A 307 -35.03 6.38 5.41
C ARG A 307 -35.80 5.79 6.60
N ILE A 308 -35.24 5.84 7.81
CA ILE A 308 -35.93 5.39 9.03
C ILE A 308 -37.17 6.27 9.28
N GLU A 309 -37.01 7.59 9.23
CA GLU A 309 -38.12 8.54 9.43
C GLU A 309 -39.24 8.34 8.40
N TYR A 310 -38.88 8.12 7.13
CA TYR A 310 -39.85 7.78 6.08
C TYR A 310 -40.56 6.45 6.36
N ASN A 311 -39.84 5.37 6.66
CA ASN A 311 -40.45 4.06 6.95
C ASN A 311 -41.39 4.12 8.17
N THR A 312 -40.99 4.78 9.25
CA THR A 312 -41.83 4.98 10.44
C THR A 312 -43.10 5.77 10.11
N SER A 313 -42.98 6.80 9.26
CA SER A 313 -44.16 7.58 8.83
C SER A 313 -45.13 6.77 7.96
N VAL A 314 -44.62 5.85 7.12
CA VAL A 314 -45.46 4.97 6.30
C VAL A 314 -46.16 3.92 7.16
N GLU A 315 -45.46 3.32 8.12
CA GLU A 315 -46.04 2.35 9.06
C GLU A 315 -47.19 2.97 9.87
N ALA A 316 -47.02 4.22 10.34
CA ALA A 316 -48.06 4.98 11.03
C ALA A 316 -49.28 5.35 10.15
N LEU A 317 -49.16 5.29 8.81
CA LEU A 317 -50.27 5.55 7.89
C LEU A 317 -50.98 4.27 7.42
N VAL A 318 -50.33 3.11 7.52
CA VAL A 318 -50.90 1.81 7.14
C VAL A 318 -51.69 1.18 8.28
N GLU A 319 -51.45 1.56 9.53
CA GLU A 319 -52.41 1.34 10.62
C GLU A 319 -53.50 2.43 10.56
N PRO A 320 -54.64 2.16 9.90
CA PRO A 320 -55.78 1.60 10.64
C PRO A 320 -56.71 0.66 9.83
N VAL A 321 -57.39 -0.28 10.51
CA VAL A 321 -58.68 -0.99 10.22
C VAL A 321 -58.57 -2.45 10.71
N GLU A 322 -58.95 -2.71 11.97
CA GLU A 322 -60.17 -3.41 12.43
C GLU A 322 -60.00 -4.93 12.57
N GLU A 323 -59.78 -5.39 13.81
CA GLU A 323 -60.46 -6.61 14.29
C GLU A 323 -61.72 -6.16 15.04
N GLU A 324 -62.74 -5.71 14.31
CA GLU A 324 -64.13 -5.96 14.72
C GLU A 324 -64.55 -7.24 14.00
N GLN A 325 -64.50 -8.38 14.71
CA GLN A 325 -65.28 -9.54 14.36
C GLN A 325 -66.12 -9.95 15.57
N ASP A 326 -67.39 -10.15 15.25
CA ASP A 326 -68.55 -10.35 16.08
C ASP A 326 -68.38 -11.31 17.26
N GLU A 327 -69.18 -11.02 18.29
CA GLU A 327 -69.54 -11.91 19.37
C GLU A 327 -69.89 -13.32 18.85
N ASP A 328 -69.11 -14.32 19.23
CA ASP A 328 -69.67 -15.63 19.58
C ASP A 328 -68.98 -16.12 20.85
N GLN A 329 -69.81 -16.34 21.87
CA GLN A 329 -69.42 -16.97 23.13
C GLN A 329 -68.90 -18.38 22.82
N ASP A 330 -67.70 -18.69 23.29
CA ASP A 330 -67.50 -19.96 24.00
C ASP A 330 -66.29 -19.85 24.93
N GLN A 331 -66.55 -20.22 26.19
CA GLN A 331 -65.57 -20.36 27.26
C GLN A 331 -64.67 -21.56 26.96
N ASP A 332 -63.34 -21.40 27.06
CA ASP A 332 -62.58 -22.04 28.14
C ASP A 332 -61.07 -21.77 28.06
N GLN A 333 -60.47 -21.91 29.23
CA GLN A 333 -59.19 -21.41 29.73
C GLN A 333 -57.89 -22.07 29.18
N ASP A 334 -56.84 -21.23 29.25
CA ASP A 334 -55.46 -21.51 29.71
C ASP A 334 -54.35 -22.01 28.77
N GLN A 335 -53.32 -21.14 28.66
CA GLN A 335 -51.86 -21.36 28.71
C GLN A 335 -51.22 -22.25 27.61
N ASP A 336 -50.11 -21.90 26.94
CA ASP A 336 -48.91 -21.22 27.40
C ASP A 336 -48.04 -20.84 26.18
N ALA A 337 -47.16 -19.86 26.35
CA ALA A 337 -46.33 -19.28 25.32
C ALA A 337 -45.16 -20.20 24.87
N SER A 338 -44.87 -20.27 23.56
CA SER A 338 -43.50 -20.23 23.00
C SER A 338 -43.49 -20.38 21.46
N GLU A 339 -43.26 -19.29 20.73
CA GLU A 339 -42.83 -19.39 19.33
C GLU A 339 -41.32 -19.50 19.24
N HIS A 340 -40.86 -20.73 19.06
CA HIS A 340 -39.50 -21.08 18.66
C HIS A 340 -39.40 -21.02 17.12
N THR A 341 -38.45 -20.25 16.60
CA THR A 341 -38.13 -20.13 15.17
C THR A 341 -37.86 -21.50 14.52
N PRO A 342 -38.49 -21.88 13.39
CA PRO A 342 -38.17 -23.13 12.71
C PRO A 342 -37.05 -22.95 11.67
N LEU A 343 -35.95 -23.66 11.90
CA LEU A 343 -34.84 -23.85 10.97
C LEU A 343 -35.25 -24.74 9.78
N LEU A 344 -34.76 -24.38 8.60
CA LEU A 344 -34.82 -25.11 7.33
C LEU A 344 -34.47 -26.60 7.48
N ARG A 345 -35.43 -27.48 7.15
CA ARG A 345 -35.21 -28.92 6.93
C ARG A 345 -35.23 -29.23 5.43
N ARG A 346 -34.15 -29.87 4.97
CA ARG A 346 -33.95 -30.44 3.62
C ARG A 346 -35.07 -31.39 3.18
N ALA A 347 -35.37 -31.36 1.88
CA ALA A 347 -35.80 -32.46 1.03
C ALA A 347 -34.95 -32.32 -0.26
N ASP A 348 -34.26 -33.31 -0.82
CA ASP A 348 -34.31 -34.77 -0.71
C ASP A 348 -32.91 -35.39 -0.48
#